data_AF-A0A1B6KIH4-F1
#
_entry.id   AF-A0A1B6KIH4-F1
#
_cell.length_a   1.000
_cell.length_b   1.000
_cell.length_c   1.000
_cell.angle_alpha   90.00
_cell.angle_beta   90.00
_cell.angle_gamma   90.00
#
_symmetry.space_group_name_H-M   'P 1'
#
loop_
_entity.id
_entity.type
_entity.pdbx_description
1 polymer ?
#
loop_
_entity_poly.entity_id
_entity_poly.type
_entity_poly.pdbx_seq_one_letter_code
_entity_poly.pdbx_strand_id
1 'polypeptide(L)'
;FFVNNGQLGHYSINNSSLITYGNKKFHIKKVLKIALDVEHSLVYLIGTENDDKYYLVRTDYGYKKMRVIYSGEFLTNPIGLDVFRQEVVWGVNISDRFSLYRCPLTTRCLPESVELVH
;
A
#
# COMPACT_ATOMS: atom_id res chain seq x y z
N PHE A 1 -1.17 10.14 7.99
CA PHE A 1 -0.15 9.09 8.21
C PHE A 1 1.21 9.71 8.31
N PHE A 2 2.12 9.08 9.03
CA PHE A 2 3.53 9.46 9.06
C PHE A 2 4.39 8.21 9.17
N VAL A 3 5.65 8.35 8.78
CA VAL A 3 6.68 7.37 9.06
C VAL A 3 7.71 8.03 9.97
N ASN A 4 8.07 7.36 11.07
CA ASN A 4 9.13 7.81 11.95
C ASN A 4 10.08 6.64 12.24
N ASN A 5 11.37 6.79 11.94
CA ASN A 5 12.39 5.73 12.07
C ASN A 5 11.98 4.39 11.43
N GLY A 6 11.34 4.48 10.25
CA GLY A 6 10.85 3.34 9.49
C GLY A 6 9.62 2.62 10.07
N GLN A 7 9.07 3.15 11.18
CA GLN A 7 7.80 2.71 11.71
C GLN A 7 6.68 3.56 11.13
N LEU A 8 5.69 2.88 10.56
CA LEU A 8 4.46 3.52 10.13
C LEU A 8 3.60 3.85 11.35
N GLY A 9 2.93 5.00 11.31
CA GLY A 9 1.95 5.40 12.30
C GLY A 9 0.84 6.27 11.73
N HIS A 10 -0.19 6.48 12.54
CA HIS A 10 -1.27 7.39 12.22
C HIS A 10 -1.58 8.33 13.39
N TYR A 11 -2.25 9.41 13.06
CA TYR A 11 -2.82 10.34 14.02
C TYR A 11 -4.32 10.11 14.07
N SER A 12 -4.84 9.77 15.25
CA SER A 12 -6.27 9.70 15.51
C SER A 12 -6.77 11.10 15.83
N ILE A 13 -7.64 11.65 14.97
CA ILE A 13 -8.24 12.97 15.18
C ILE A 13 -9.15 12.94 16.42
N ASN A 14 -9.98 11.90 16.54
CA ASN A 14 -10.96 11.77 17.63
C ASN A 14 -10.29 11.73 19.01
N ASN A 15 -9.15 11.05 19.12
CA ASN A 15 -8.44 10.89 20.38
C ASN A 15 -7.22 11.81 20.51
N SER A 16 -6.97 12.65 19.50
CA SER A 16 -5.79 13.50 19.37
C SER A 16 -4.48 12.78 19.69
N SER A 17 -4.37 11.50 19.29
CA SER A 17 -3.29 10.61 19.72
C SER A 17 -2.50 10.05 18.54
N LEU A 18 -1.21 9.85 18.78
CA LEU A 18 -0.27 9.30 17.81
C LEU A 18 -0.10 7.81 18.08
N ILE A 19 -0.45 6.98 17.10
CA ILE A 19 -0.43 5.53 17.23
C ILE A 19 0.62 4.98 16.26
N THR A 20 1.63 4.31 16.80
CA THR A 20 2.69 3.64 16.04
C THR A 20 2.39 2.15 15.92
N TYR A 21 2.74 1.55 14.77
CA TYR A 21 2.53 0.12 14.56
C TYR A 21 3.78 -0.67 14.85
N GLY A 22 3.68 -1.58 15.82
CA GLY A 22 4.75 -2.48 16.22
C GLY A 22 4.80 -3.71 15.33
N ASN A 23 5.43 -3.61 14.16
CA ASN A 23 5.88 -4.81 13.44
C ASN A 23 7.36 -4.68 13.11
N LYS A 24 8.23 -5.18 14.01
CA LYS A 24 9.70 -5.08 13.91
C LYS A 24 10.28 -5.64 12.59
N LYS A 25 9.54 -6.51 11.89
CA LYS A 25 9.96 -7.11 10.62
C LYS A 25 9.62 -6.28 9.38
N PHE A 26 8.84 -5.20 9.53
CA PHE A 26 8.34 -4.42 8.40
C PHE A 26 8.80 -2.97 8.52
N HIS A 27 9.84 -2.63 7.74
CA HIS A 27 10.47 -1.31 7.76
C HIS A 27 10.10 -0.54 6.50
N ILE A 28 9.10 0.35 6.60
CA ILE A 28 8.78 1.31 5.53
C ILE A 28 9.51 2.60 5.87
N LYS A 29 10.46 3.03 5.05
CA LYS A 29 11.14 4.33 5.16
C LYS A 29 10.21 5.50 4.77
N LYS A 30 9.33 5.31 3.79
CA LYS A 30 8.40 6.35 3.32
C LYS A 30 7.11 5.75 2.76
N VAL A 31 5.98 6.40 3.05
CA VAL A 31 4.69 6.14 2.37
C VAL A 31 4.59 7.04 1.15
N LEU A 32 4.24 6.47 -0.01
CA LEU A 32 4.22 7.14 -1.31
C LEU A 32 2.80 7.41 -1.81
N LYS A 33 1.88 6.47 -1.57
CA LYS A 33 0.49 6.50 -2.02
C LYS A 33 -0.41 5.83 -0.99
N ILE A 34 -1.67 6.27 -0.92
CA ILE A 34 -2.68 5.75 0.01
C ILE A 34 -4.02 5.75 -0.72
N ALA A 35 -4.79 4.67 -0.56
CA ALA A 35 -6.17 4.55 -1.02
C ALA A 35 -7.04 3.98 0.10
N LEU A 36 -8.32 4.35 0.08
CA LEU A 36 -9.30 3.98 1.11
C LEU A 36 -10.44 3.19 0.48
N ASP A 37 -10.70 2.02 1.03
CA ASP A 37 -11.88 1.22 0.74
C ASP A 37 -12.85 1.39 1.90
N VAL A 38 -13.85 2.25 1.70
CA VAL A 38 -14.84 2.60 2.73
C VAL A 38 -15.82 1.46 2.98
N GLU A 39 -16.21 0.75 1.92
CA GLU A 39 -17.15 -0.37 2.00
C GLU A 39 -16.62 -1.48 2.91
N HIS A 40 -15.35 -1.84 2.76
CA HIS A 40 -14.73 -2.91 3.55
C HIS A 40 -13.95 -2.39 4.78
N SER A 41 -13.92 -1.07 5.02
CA SER A 41 -13.15 -0.44 6.10
C SER A 41 -11.65 -0.82 6.07
N LEU A 42 -11.07 -0.79 4.87
CA LEU A 42 -9.68 -1.14 4.60
C LEU A 42 -8.89 0.05 4.06
N VAL A 43 -7.62 0.12 4.43
CA VAL A 43 -6.66 1.08 3.89
C VAL A 43 -5.58 0.32 3.11
N TYR A 44 -5.26 0.86 1.95
CA TYR A 44 -4.16 0.42 1.12
C TYR A 44 -3.10 1.50 1.06
N LEU A 45 -1.85 1.11 1.10
CA LEU A 45 -0.73 2.03 0.95
C LEU A 45 0.39 1.40 0.15
N ILE A 46 1.07 2.24 -0.63
CA ILE A 46 2.35 1.88 -1.21
C ILE A 46 3.43 2.57 -0.40
N GLY A 47 4.34 1.77 0.17
CA GLY A 47 5.52 2.23 0.88
C GLY A 47 6.80 1.76 0.21
N THR A 48 7.91 2.35 0.62
CA THR A 48 9.26 1.96 0.20
C THR A 48 10.13 1.74 1.42
N GLU A 49 10.98 0.70 1.37
CA GLU A 49 12.08 0.49 2.33
C GLU A 49 13.35 1.22 1.87
N ASN A 50 13.61 1.22 0.57
CA ASN A 50 14.69 1.93 -0.12
C ASN A 50 14.28 2.27 -1.56
N ASP A 51 15.11 2.99 -2.30
CA ASP A 51 14.75 3.55 -3.60
C ASP A 51 14.33 2.50 -4.66
N ASP A 52 14.64 1.22 -4.44
CA ASP A 52 14.34 0.13 -5.37
C ASP A 52 13.26 -0.85 -4.88
N LYS A 53 12.89 -0.82 -3.59
CA LYS A 53 12.02 -1.82 -2.98
C LYS A 53 10.73 -1.22 -2.45
N TYR A 54 9.64 -1.59 -3.13
CA TYR A 54 8.28 -1.11 -2.87
C TYR A 54 7.39 -2.22 -2.33
N TYR A 55 6.41 -1.82 -1.51
CA TYR A 55 5.43 -2.71 -0.91
C TYR A 55 4.04 -2.13 -1.04
N LEU A 56 3.12 -2.93 -1.57
CA LEU A 56 1.69 -2.70 -1.41
C LEU A 56 1.23 -3.37 -0.13
N VAL A 57 0.64 -2.58 0.77
CA VAL A 57 0.24 -3.00 2.11
C VAL A 57 -1.24 -2.75 2.27
N ARG A 58 -1.90 -3.68 2.93
CA ARG A 58 -3.29 -3.58 3.36
C ARG A 58 -3.38 -3.56 4.88
N THR A 59 -4.34 -2.82 5.40
CA THR A 59 -4.66 -2.77 6.82
C THR A 59 -6.12 -2.37 7.02
N ASP A 60 -6.66 -2.52 8.22
CA ASP A 60 -7.99 -2.04 8.60
C ASP A 60 -7.94 -0.57 9.06
N TYR A 61 -9.08 0.09 9.22
CA TYR A 61 -9.14 1.47 9.73
C TYR A 61 -8.63 1.62 11.16
N GLY A 62 -8.64 0.55 11.94
CA GLY A 62 -7.98 0.50 13.26
C GLY A 62 -6.48 0.20 13.17
N TYR A 63 -6.01 -0.16 11.97
CA TYR A 63 -4.63 -0.47 11.61
C TYR A 63 -3.97 -1.56 12.47
N LYS A 64 -4.78 -2.49 12.95
CA LYS A 64 -4.37 -3.64 13.77
C LYS A 64 -3.95 -4.84 12.92
N LYS A 65 -4.38 -4.89 11.66
CA LYS A 65 -4.23 -6.05 10.74
C LYS A 65 -3.37 -5.70 9.53
N MET A 66 -2.24 -5.03 9.75
CA MET A 66 -1.30 -4.67 8.68
C MET A 66 -0.66 -5.90 8.04
N ARG A 67 -0.68 -5.95 6.71
CA ARG A 67 -0.09 -7.04 5.90
C ARG A 67 0.45 -6.51 4.58
N VAL A 68 1.66 -6.92 4.21
CA VAL A 68 2.14 -6.79 2.83
C VAL A 68 1.31 -7.72 1.96
N ILE A 69 0.71 -7.18 0.90
CA ILE A 69 -0.08 -7.94 -0.06
C ILE A 69 0.62 -8.09 -1.42
N TYR A 70 1.59 -7.21 -1.76
CA TYR A 70 2.43 -7.35 -2.95
C TYR A 70 3.79 -6.65 -2.80
N SER A 71 4.83 -7.21 -3.42
CA SER A 71 6.17 -6.61 -3.51
C SER A 71 6.97 -7.17 -4.71
N GLY A 72 6.26 -7.47 -5.81
CA GLY A 72 6.86 -8.05 -7.02
C GLY A 72 7.27 -7.02 -8.06
N GLU A 73 7.74 -7.50 -9.21
CA GLU A 73 8.32 -6.70 -10.30
C GLU A 73 7.36 -5.67 -10.92
N PHE A 74 6.04 -5.87 -10.82
CA PHE A 74 5.03 -4.94 -11.35
C PHE A 74 4.76 -3.74 -10.44
N LEU A 75 5.52 -3.59 -9.34
CA LEU A 75 5.45 -2.45 -8.44
C LEU A 75 6.81 -1.74 -8.39
N THR A 76 7.12 -0.99 -9.43
CA THR A 76 8.32 -0.17 -9.57
C THR A 76 7.93 1.29 -9.75
N ASN A 77 8.58 2.23 -9.06
CA ASN A 77 8.31 3.67 -9.19
C ASN A 77 6.80 4.06 -9.20
N PRO A 78 6.08 3.85 -8.08
CA PRO A 78 4.63 3.97 -8.01
C PRO A 78 4.16 5.43 -8.08
N ILE A 79 3.26 5.71 -9.02
CA ILE A 79 2.70 7.04 -9.27
C ILE A 79 1.22 7.18 -8.88
N GLY A 80 0.51 6.06 -8.70
CA GLY A 80 -0.91 6.06 -8.34
C GLY A 80 -1.29 4.81 -7.55
N LEU A 81 -2.33 4.92 -6.74
CA LEU A 81 -2.95 3.81 -6.02
C LEU A 81 -4.42 4.16 -5.83
N ASP A 82 -5.30 3.22 -6.17
CA ASP A 82 -6.72 3.31 -5.86
C ASP A 82 -7.32 1.92 -5.60
N VAL A 83 -8.53 1.88 -5.06
CA VAL A 83 -9.31 0.67 -4.90
C VAL A 83 -10.66 0.89 -5.54
N PHE A 84 -11.03 0.01 -6.46
CA PHE A 84 -12.29 0.10 -7.17
C PHE A 84 -12.98 -1.26 -7.18
N ARG A 85 -14.21 -1.30 -6.67
CA ARG A 85 -15.02 -2.53 -6.54
C ARG A 85 -14.26 -3.59 -5.73
N GLN A 86 -13.86 -4.67 -6.38
CA GLN A 86 -13.11 -5.78 -5.79
C GLN A 86 -11.67 -5.84 -6.31
N GLU A 87 -11.08 -4.71 -6.70
CA GLU A 87 -9.73 -4.64 -7.25
C GLU A 87 -8.91 -3.52 -6.59
N VAL A 88 -7.63 -3.81 -6.31
CA VAL A 88 -6.64 -2.78 -6.01
C VAL A 88 -5.91 -2.47 -7.31
N VAL A 89 -5.80 -1.18 -7.63
CA VAL A 89 -5.18 -0.71 -8.86
C VAL A 89 -4.02 0.21 -8.49
N TRP A 90 -2.87 0.03 -9.13
CA TRP A 90 -1.73 0.95 -8.96
C TRP A 90 -1.11 1.30 -10.30
N GLY A 91 -0.68 2.55 -10.40
CA GLY A 91 0.07 3.06 -11.53
C GLY A 91 1.55 3.05 -11.24
N VAL A 92 2.35 2.65 -12.22
CA VAL A 92 3.81 2.73 -12.19
C VAL A 92 4.30 3.58 -13.36
N ASN A 93 5.44 4.24 -13.15
CA ASN A 93 6.17 4.89 -14.23
C ASN A 93 7.40 4.06 -14.61
N ILE A 94 7.38 3.51 -15.83
CA ILE A 94 8.45 2.71 -16.41
C ILE A 94 9.05 3.51 -17.57
N SER A 95 10.19 4.14 -17.33
CA SER A 95 10.87 5.03 -18.28
C SER A 95 9.96 6.18 -18.74
N ASP A 96 9.53 6.17 -20.00
CA ASP A 96 8.66 7.20 -20.61
C ASP A 96 7.20 6.74 -20.74
N ARG A 97 6.82 5.67 -20.04
CA ARG A 97 5.48 5.06 -20.13
C ARG A 97 4.85 4.88 -18.76
N PHE A 98 3.53 5.00 -18.75
CA PHE A 98 2.71 4.69 -17.58
C PHE A 98 2.01 3.35 -17.81
N SER A 99 2.13 2.47 -16.82
CA SER A 99 1.40 1.19 -16.78
C SER A 99 0.49 1.17 -15.56
N LEU A 100 -0.74 0.71 -15.76
CA LEU A 100 -1.69 0.48 -14.69
C LEU A 100 -1.79 -1.02 -14.46
N TYR A 101 -1.58 -1.45 -13.23
CA TYR A 101 -1.75 -2.83 -12.81
C TYR A 101 -2.92 -2.94 -11.87
N ARG A 102 -3.61 -4.06 -11.93
CA ARG A 102 -4.68 -4.41 -10.99
C ARG A 102 -4.46 -5.77 -10.40
N CYS A 103 -5.06 -5.98 -9.24
CA CYS A 103 -5.15 -7.28 -8.59
C CYS A 103 -6.47 -7.39 -7.84
N PRO A 104 -7.15 -8.55 -7.89
CA PRO A 104 -8.35 -8.79 -7.10
C PRO A 104 -8.12 -8.63 -5.59
N LEU A 105 -9.12 -8.10 -4.89
CA LEU A 105 -9.16 -7.89 -3.44
C LEU A 105 -9.22 -9.22 -2.68
N THR A 106 -8.09 -9.92 -2.64
CA THR A 106 -7.91 -11.14 -1.87
C THR A 106 -6.98 -10.89 -0.68
N THR A 107 -6.62 -11.93 0.07
CA THR A 107 -5.68 -11.79 1.19
C THR A 107 -4.24 -11.48 0.75
N ARG A 108 -3.89 -11.79 -0.50
CA ARG A 108 -2.57 -11.55 -1.12
C ARG A 108 -2.73 -11.35 -2.61
N CYS A 109 -2.04 -10.37 -3.17
CA CYS A 109 -1.88 -10.28 -4.61
C CYS A 109 -0.74 -11.19 -5.03
N LEU A 110 -1.09 -12.41 -5.44
CA LEU A 110 -0.11 -13.32 -6.01
C LEU A 110 0.37 -12.76 -7.35
N PRO A 111 1.66 -12.91 -7.72
CA PRO A 111 2.19 -12.39 -8.98
C PRO A 111 1.37 -12.77 -10.21
N GLU A 112 0.87 -14.01 -10.26
CA GLU A 112 0.02 -14.55 -11.33
C GLU A 112 -1.38 -13.92 -11.41
N SER A 113 -1.80 -13.20 -10.37
CA SER A 113 -3.09 -12.50 -10.31
C SER A 113 -2.95 -11.00 -10.61
N VAL A 114 -1.75 -10.53 -10.92
CA VAL A 114 -1.52 -9.14 -11.33
C VAL A 114 -1.73 -9.02 -12.83
N GLU A 115 -2.66 -8.16 -13.22
CA GLU A 115 -3.01 -7.92 -14.61
C GLU A 115 -2.67 -6.49 -15.02
N LEU A 116 -2.19 -6.33 -16.26
CA LEU A 116 -2.07 -5.02 -16.89
C LEU A 116 -3.46 -4.54 -17.33
N VAL A 117 -3.79 -3.29 -17.02
CA VAL A 117 -5.03 -2.63 -17.45
C VAL A 117 -4.79 -1.99 -18.82
N HIS A 118 -5.66 -2.31 -19.79
CA HIS A 118 -5.66 -1.79 -21.16
C HIS A 118 -6.64 -0.65 -21.35
#